data_AF-A0A1H9FKY5-F1
#
_entry.id   AF-A0A1H9FKY5-F1
#
_cell.length_a   1.000
_cell.length_b   1.000
_cell.length_c   1.000
_cell.angle_alpha   90.00
_cell.angle_beta   90.00
_cell.angle_gamma   90.00
#
_symmetry.space_group_name_H-M   'P 1'
#
loop_
_entity.id
_entity.type
_entity.pdbx_description
1 polymer ?
#
loop_
_entity_poly.entity_id
_entity_poly.type
_entity_poly.pdbx_seq_one_letter_code
_entity_poly.pdbx_strand_id
1 'polypeptide(L)' 'MRQFLLMSSVGCHLCDEAADILIHSMDPQLHQLDEVDIAYDDALLEKYALLIPVLVDEVSGEELRWPFDHQDVGRFIARL' A
#
# COMPACT_ATOMS: atom_id res chain seq x y z
N MET A 1 10.85 -8.77 10.00
CA MET A 1 9.55 -8.11 9.77
C MET A 1 9.74 -7.20 8.58
N ARG A 2 8.92 -7.37 7.53
CA ARG A 2 9.00 -6.59 6.30
C ARG A 2 8.02 -5.42 6.37
N GLN A 3 8.48 -4.23 6.03
CA GLN A 3 7.70 -2.99 6.15
C GLN A 3 7.10 -2.61 4.81
N PHE A 4 5.81 -2.33 4.82
CA PHE A 4 5.06 -1.83 3.68
C PHE A 4 4.40 -0.51 4.01
N LEU A 5 4.27 0.35 3.00
CA LEU A 5 3.60 1.63 3.09
C LEU A 5 2.39 1.63 2.15
N LEU A 6 1.22 2.03 2.64
CA LEU A 6 0.06 2.34 1.82
C LEU A 6 0.05 3.83 1.52
N MET A 7 0.37 4.21 0.29
CA MET A 7 0.18 5.58 -0.20
C MET A 7 -1.32 5.84 -0.33
N SER A 8 -1.81 6.81 0.44
CA SER A 8 -3.23 7.09 0.65
C SER A 8 -3.48 8.60 0.77
N SER A 9 -4.73 8.99 0.94
CA SER A 9 -5.12 10.34 1.38
C SER A 9 -6.43 10.30 2.18
N VAL A 10 -6.63 11.29 3.05
CA VAL A 10 -7.86 11.38 3.87
C VAL A 10 -9.10 11.51 2.98
N GLY A 11 -10.13 10.70 3.28
CA GLY A 11 -11.41 10.72 2.56
C GLY A 11 -11.42 9.89 1.26
N CYS A 12 -10.39 9.06 1.05
CA CYS A 12 -10.28 8.17 -0.09
C CYS A 12 -10.98 6.82 0.17
N HIS A 13 -12.20 6.64 -0.35
CA HIS A 13 -12.94 5.38 -0.20
C HIS A 13 -12.17 4.15 -0.74
N LEU A 14 -11.49 4.30 -1.89
CA LEU A 14 -10.69 3.23 -2.46
C LEU A 14 -9.53 2.82 -1.55
N CYS A 15 -8.98 3.78 -0.81
CA CYS A 15 -7.88 3.54 0.11
C CYS A 15 -8.35 2.75 1.35
N ASP A 16 -9.58 3.01 1.82
CA ASP A 16 -10.22 2.19 2.86
C ASP A 16 -10.39 0.73 2.38
N GLU A 17 -10.89 0.53 1.14
CA GLU A 17 -11.02 -0.81 0.55
C GLU A 17 -9.67 -1.53 0.41
N ALA A 18 -8.65 -0.81 -0.06
CA ALA A 18 -7.30 -1.34 -0.17
C ALA A 18 -6.71 -1.72 1.19
N ALA A 19 -6.88 -0.87 2.22
CA ALA A 19 -6.41 -1.14 3.56
C ALA A 19 -7.05 -2.42 4.14
N ASP A 20 -8.35 -2.60 3.94
CA ASP A 20 -9.05 -3.83 4.35
C ASP A 20 -8.47 -5.07 3.67
N ILE A 21 -8.22 -5.02 2.35
CA ILE A 21 -7.61 -6.15 1.62
C ILE A 21 -6.21 -6.45 2.18
N LEU A 22 -5.40 -5.42 2.44
CA LEU A 22 -4.02 -5.57 2.92
C LEU A 22 -3.96 -6.17 4.32
N ILE A 23 -4.74 -5.63 5.27
CA ILE A 23 -4.80 -6.10 6.66
C ILE A 23 -5.19 -7.58 6.73
N HIS A 24 -6.11 -8.03 5.89
CA HIS A 24 -6.55 -9.43 5.85
C HIS A 24 -5.62 -10.35 5.03
N SER A 25 -4.71 -9.79 4.24
CA SER A 25 -3.75 -10.56 3.44
C SER A 25 -2.39 -10.74 4.10
N MET A 26 -2.04 -9.87 5.05
CA MET A 26 -0.72 -9.83 5.67
C MET A 26 -0.65 -10.59 7.00
N ASP A 27 0.40 -11.38 7.17
CA ASP A 27 0.73 -11.96 8.49
C ASP A 27 1.38 -10.91 9.40
N PRO A 28 0.75 -10.51 10.52
CA PRO A 28 1.27 -9.48 11.43
C PRO A 28 2.56 -9.87 12.17
N GLN A 29 2.95 -11.15 12.18
CA GLN A 29 4.23 -11.59 12.73
C GLN A 29 5.39 -11.35 11.75
N LEU A 30 5.08 -11.26 10.45
CA LEU A 30 6.07 -11.16 9.38
C LEU A 30 6.06 -9.79 8.71
N HIS A 31 4.92 -9.09 8.70
CA HIS A 31 4.70 -7.87 7.95
C HIS A 31 4.17 -6.75 8.85
N GLN A 32 4.60 -5.54 8.55
CA GLN A 32 4.07 -4.30 9.11
C GLN A 32 3.53 -3.45 7.96
N LEU A 33 2.39 -2.80 8.18
CA LEU A 33 1.77 -1.90 7.23
C LEU A 33 1.54 -0.55 7.92
N ASP A 34 2.12 0.50 7.37
CA ASP A 34 1.87 1.88 7.77
C ASP A 34 1.18 2.64 6.62
N GLU A 35 0.32 3.58 6.96
CA GLU A 35 -0.34 4.44 5.97
C GLU A 35 0.39 5.78 5.87
N VAL A 36 0.60 6.23 4.64
CA VAL A 36 1.24 7.52 4.34
C VAL A 36 0.24 8.39 3.59
N ASP A 37 -0.19 9.46 4.25
CA ASP A 37 -1.01 10.48 3.61
C ASP A 37 -0.13 11.37 2.71
N ILE A 38 -0.28 11.18 1.41
CA ILE A 38 0.52 11.88 0.39
C ILE A 38 0.21 13.38 0.35
N ALA A 39 -0.91 13.85 0.93
CA ALA A 39 -1.28 15.25 0.91
C ALA A 39 -0.33 16.14 1.73
N TYR A 40 0.51 15.55 2.60
CA TYR A 40 1.49 16.27 3.43
C TYR A 40 2.88 16.36 2.81
N ASP A 41 3.13 15.73 1.66
CA ASP A 41 4.41 15.76 0.97
C ASP A 41 4.20 16.04 -0.53
N ASP A 42 4.68 17.21 -1.00
CA ASP A 42 4.50 17.65 -2.38
C ASP A 42 5.05 16.65 -3.41
N ALA A 43 6.14 15.95 -3.09
CA ALA A 43 6.74 14.97 -4.00
C ALA A 43 5.91 13.68 -4.07
N LEU A 44 5.35 13.24 -2.95
CA LEU A 44 4.41 12.11 -2.93
C LEU A 44 3.10 12.47 -3.62
N LEU A 45 2.59 13.69 -3.41
CA LEU A 45 1.40 14.18 -4.09
C LEU A 45 1.59 14.20 -5.60
N GLU A 46 2.69 14.78 -6.10
CA GLU A 46 3.00 14.79 -7.53
C GLU A 46 3.10 13.38 -8.11
N LYS A 47 3.70 12.44 -7.36
CA LYS A 47 3.88 11.06 -7.82
C LYS A 47 2.60 10.23 -7.79
N TYR A 48 1.78 10.35 -6.74
CA TYR A 48 0.73 9.39 -6.43
C TYR A 48 -0.70 9.94 -6.50
N ALA A 49 -0.93 11.24 -6.72
CA ALA A 49 -2.28 11.83 -6.72
C ALA A 49 -3.31 11.12 -7.62
N LEU A 50 -2.87 10.51 -8.73
CA LEU A 50 -3.72 9.76 -9.66
C LEU A 50 -3.59 8.23 -9.55
N LEU A 51 -2.80 7.76 -8.59
CA LEU A 51 -2.44 6.34 -8.45
C LEU A 51 -2.92 5.73 -7.13
N ILE A 52 -3.15 6.54 -6.08
CA ILE A 52 -3.61 6.01 -4.80
C ILE A 52 -4.92 5.21 -4.95
N PRO A 53 -5.05 4.08 -4.24
CA PRO A 53 -4.09 3.51 -3.29
C PRO A 53 -2.93 2.73 -3.93
N VAL A 54 -1.73 2.87 -3.36
CA VAL A 54 -0.54 2.10 -3.80
C VAL A 54 0.16 1.49 -2.59
N LEU A 55 0.35 0.16 -2.61
CA LEU A 55 1.20 -0.54 -1.65
C LEU A 55 2.66 -0.46 -2.12
N VAL A 56 3.56 -0.07 -1.24
CA VAL A 56 4.99 0.05 -1.50
C VAL A 56 5.76 -0.83 -0.53
N ASP A 57 6.67 -1.66 -1.03
CA ASP A 57 7.66 -2.34 -0.19
C ASP A 57 8.80 -1.37 0.14
N GLU A 58 9.00 -1.08 1.43
CA GLU A 58 9.97 -0.04 1.83
C GLU A 58 11.42 -0.45 1.52
N VAL A 59 11.70 -1.76 1.50
CA VAL A 59 13.06 -2.28 1.26
C VAL A 59 13.44 -2.23 -0.22
N SER A 60 12.56 -2.70 -1.12
CA SER A 60 12.87 -2.78 -2.56
C SER A 60 12.36 -1.59 -3.38
N GLY A 61 11.37 -0.85 -2.86
CA GLY A 61 10.65 0.18 -3.61
C GLY A 61 9.67 -0.35 -4.65
N GLU A 62 9.44 -1.67 -4.70
CA GLU A 62 8.43 -2.26 -5.58
C GLU A 62 7.02 -1.79 -5.18
N GLU A 63 6.17 -1.57 -6.18
CA GLU A 63 4.82 -1.03 -5.99
C GLU A 63 3.77 -2.04 -6.47
N LEU A 64 2.69 -2.20 -5.70
CA LEU A 64 1.44 -2.81 -6.15
C LEU A 64 0.36 -1.73 -6.17
N ARG A 65 -0.10 -1.41 -7.38
CA ARG A 65 -1.07 -0.33 -7.62
C ARG A 65 -2.48 -0.88 -7.67
N TRP A 66 -3.43 -0.10 -7.19
CA TRP A 66 -4.85 -0.40 -7.35
C TRP A 66 -5.24 -0.59 -8.83
N PRO A 67 -6.21 -1.45 -9.16
CA PRO A 67 -6.91 -2.38 -8.27
C PRO A 67 -6.13 -3.66 -7.98
N PHE A 68 -6.26 -4.19 -6.77
CA PHE A 68 -5.70 -5.49 -6.39
C PHE A 68 -6.64 -6.22 -5.43
N ASP A 69 -6.59 -7.55 -5.45
CA ASP A 69 -7.28 -8.43 -4.49
C ASP A 69 -6.30 -9.14 -3.53
N HIS A 70 -6.83 -10.04 -2.68
CA HIS A 70 -6.01 -10.82 -1.74
C HIS A 70 -4.97 -11.71 -2.45
N GLN A 71 -5.28 -12.23 -3.65
CA GLN A 71 -4.35 -13.06 -4.40
C GLN A 71 -3.22 -12.23 -5.01
N ASP A 72 -3.54 -11.03 -5.50
CA ASP A 72 -2.55 -10.06 -5.97
C ASP A 72 -1.56 -9.69 -4.86
N VAL A 73 -2.05 -9.39 -3.66
CA VAL A 73 -1.21 -9.09 -2.49
C VAL A 73 -0.34 -10.29 -2.12
N GLY A 74 -0.92 -11.50 -2.06
CA GLY A 74 -0.17 -12.72 -1.78
C GLY A 74 0.95 -12.98 -2.79
N ARG A 75 0.69 -12.81 -4.09
CA ARG A 75 1.69 -12.92 -5.15
C ARG A 75 2.76 -11.84 -5.04
N PHE A 76 2.36 -10.62 -4.73
CA PHE A 76 3.27 -9.49 -4.56
C PHE A 76 4.23 -9.72 -3.38
N ILE A 77 3.75 -10.22 -2.25
CA ILE A 77 4.61 -10.53 -1.10
C ILE A 77 5.50 -11.74 -1.37
N ALA A 78 4.98 -12.78 -2.04
CA ALA A 78 5.74 -14.01 -2.29
C ALA A 78 6.92 -13.84 -3.29
N ARG A 79 6.88 -12.82 -4.15
CA ARG A 79 7.96 -12.52 -5.11
C ARG A 79 9.07 -11.63 -4.56
N LEU A 80 8.87 -11.09 -3.35
CA LEU A 80 9.70 -10.10 -2.70
C LEU A 80 10.71 -10.75 -1.73
#